data_AF-A0A7C5FY43-F1
#
_entry.id   AF-A0A7C5FY43-F1
#
_cell.length_a   1.000
_cell.length_b   1.000
_cell.length_c   1.000
_cell.angle_alpha   90.00
_cell.angle_beta   90.00
_cell.angle_gamma   90.00
#
_symmetry.space_group_name_H-M   'P 1'
#
loop_
_entity.id
_entity.type
_entity.pdbx_description
1 polymer ?
#
loop_
_entity_poly.entity_id
_entity_poly.type
_entity_poly.pdbx_seq_one_letter_code
_entity_poly.pdbx_strand_id
1 'polypeptide(L)'
;MRQIGARDEARLLADYGDCGLPICCKTHLSVIPPITMQMAKIQRSSLDPSKISGCCGRLKCCLRYEYETYEEALRQSPPLGARVEGKEGTGVVVGYDLLREQVWVRLDEKGLRLLPIANLRVIALPSEVASSKTGLESPELQAVPGLQELAPHPLLGVEEPVSQEEPLADRSVEPQEADLDFQEGETPEEPG
;
A
#
# COMPACT_ATOMS: atom_id res chain seq x y z
N MET A 1 33.76 -1.12 -13.61
CA MET A 1 33.02 -0.23 -12.68
C MET A 1 31.68 -0.90 -12.40
N ARG A 2 31.30 -1.13 -11.13
CA ARG A 2 30.05 -1.83 -10.79
C ARG A 2 28.94 -0.80 -10.70
N GLN A 3 27.88 -0.94 -11.51
CA GLN A 3 26.72 -0.06 -11.43
C GLN A 3 26.01 -0.28 -10.08
N ILE A 4 25.78 0.82 -9.35
CA ILE A 4 25.07 0.82 -8.06
C ILE A 4 23.57 0.97 -8.37
N GLY A 5 22.71 0.20 -7.72
CA GLY A 5 21.26 0.32 -7.93
C GLY A 5 20.71 1.61 -7.31
N ALA A 6 19.65 2.19 -7.90
CA ALA A 6 19.11 3.48 -7.43
C ALA A 6 18.73 3.54 -5.92
N ARG A 7 18.40 2.39 -5.29
CA ARG A 7 18.12 2.35 -3.85
C ARG A 7 19.40 2.40 -3.02
N ASP A 8 20.46 1.76 -3.49
CA ASP A 8 21.77 1.79 -2.84
C ASP A 8 22.44 3.15 -3.01
N GLU A 9 22.25 3.80 -4.17
CA GLU A 9 22.65 5.19 -4.38
C GLU A 9 21.93 6.13 -3.40
N ALA A 10 20.59 6.03 -3.30
CA ALA A 10 19.83 6.80 -2.33
C ALA A 10 20.23 6.50 -0.87
N ARG A 11 20.66 5.27 -0.56
CA ARG A 11 21.15 4.92 0.77
C ARG A 11 22.45 5.64 1.14
N LEU A 12 23.29 5.92 0.14
CA LEU A 12 24.53 6.66 0.31
C LEU A 12 24.28 8.17 0.39
N LEU A 13 23.39 8.70 -0.46
CA LEU A 13 23.17 10.14 -0.61
C LEU A 13 22.10 10.72 0.32
N ALA A 14 21.04 9.97 0.62
CA ALA A 14 19.93 10.46 1.43
C ALA A 14 20.10 10.04 2.91
N ASP A 15 19.78 10.98 3.81
CA ASP A 15 19.73 10.72 5.24
C ASP A 15 18.30 10.54 5.73
N TYR A 16 17.36 11.38 5.25
CA TYR A 16 15.97 11.41 5.71
C TYR A 16 14.99 11.12 4.56
N GLY A 17 13.89 10.45 4.89
CA GLY A 17 12.76 10.22 4.00
C GLY A 17 11.80 11.42 3.97
N ASP A 18 10.78 11.33 3.11
CA ASP A 18 9.70 12.32 3.03
C ASP A 18 8.84 12.38 4.30
N CYS A 19 8.91 11.35 5.15
CA CYS A 19 8.33 11.33 6.49
C CYS A 19 9.15 12.11 7.54
N GLY A 20 10.30 12.67 7.19
CA GLY A 20 11.19 13.38 8.11
C GLY A 20 12.02 12.49 9.04
N LEU A 21 11.88 11.16 8.93
CA LEU A 21 12.68 10.18 9.68
C LEU A 21 13.87 9.68 8.85
N PRO A 22 14.92 9.15 9.50
CA PRO A 22 16.02 8.52 8.79
C PRO A 22 15.55 7.40 7.86
N ILE A 23 16.13 7.31 6.66
CA ILE A 23 15.66 6.35 5.65
C ILE A 23 15.71 4.90 6.16
N CYS A 24 14.56 4.22 6.09
CA CYS A 24 14.34 2.83 6.52
C CYS A 24 15.42 1.85 5.99
N CYS A 25 15.93 2.06 4.76
CA CYS A 25 16.95 1.21 4.12
C CYS A 25 18.40 1.43 4.62
N LYS A 26 18.68 2.55 5.30
CA LYS A 26 19.98 2.85 5.91
C LYS A 26 20.02 2.42 7.38
N THR A 27 18.87 2.43 8.04
CA THR A 27 18.71 2.13 9.47
C THR A 27 18.43 0.64 9.71
N HIS A 28 17.17 0.26 9.83
CA HIS A 28 16.74 -1.05 10.33
C HIS A 28 16.45 -2.09 9.23
N LEU A 29 16.38 -1.70 7.95
CA LEU A 29 16.13 -2.60 6.82
C LEU A 29 17.33 -2.60 5.88
N SER A 30 18.43 -3.18 6.32
CA SER A 30 19.66 -3.27 5.53
C SER A 30 19.53 -4.23 4.34
N VAL A 31 18.73 -5.28 4.49
CA VAL A 31 18.35 -6.24 3.43
C VAL A 31 16.85 -6.12 3.23
N ILE A 32 16.44 -5.72 2.03
CA ILE A 32 15.03 -5.41 1.73
C ILE A 32 14.48 -6.47 0.78
N PRO A 33 13.50 -7.27 1.22
CA PRO A 33 12.73 -8.14 0.34
C PRO A 33 12.02 -7.32 -0.76
N PRO A 34 11.63 -7.95 -1.88
CA PRO A 34 10.83 -7.27 -2.90
C PRO A 34 9.55 -6.69 -2.29
N ILE A 35 9.21 -5.48 -2.73
CA ILE A 35 8.04 -4.73 -2.26
C ILE A 35 7.03 -4.75 -3.39
N THR A 36 5.81 -5.19 -3.11
CA THR A 36 4.74 -5.30 -4.11
C THR A 36 3.69 -4.22 -3.91
N MET A 37 2.93 -3.91 -4.95
CA MET A 37 1.83 -2.93 -4.88
C MET A 37 0.71 -3.38 -3.93
N GLN A 38 0.56 -4.69 -3.72
CA GLN A 38 -0.39 -5.25 -2.75
C GLN A 38 -0.12 -4.74 -1.32
N MET A 39 1.16 -4.58 -0.94
CA MET A 39 1.52 -4.07 0.39
C MET A 39 1.02 -2.64 0.58
N ALA A 40 1.14 -1.78 -0.44
CA ALA A 40 0.63 -0.41 -0.41
C ALA A 40 -0.91 -0.36 -0.31
N LYS A 41 -1.60 -1.25 -1.05
CA LYS A 41 -3.07 -1.34 -1.02
C LYS A 41 -3.57 -1.64 0.40
N ILE A 42 -3.02 -2.67 1.05
CA ILE A 42 -3.44 -3.09 2.41
C ILE A 42 -3.22 -1.99 3.44
N GLN A 43 -2.12 -1.25 3.33
CA GLN A 43 -1.79 -0.16 4.25
C GLN A 43 -2.58 1.12 3.97
N ARG A 44 -3.47 1.10 2.96
CA ARG A 44 -4.33 2.23 2.59
C ARG A 44 -3.53 3.52 2.37
N SER A 45 -2.28 3.35 1.94
CA SER A 45 -1.51 4.46 1.41
C SER A 45 -2.21 4.93 0.14
N SER A 46 -2.34 6.24 -0.07
CA SER A 46 -2.83 6.77 -1.35
C SER A 46 -2.04 6.11 -2.47
N LEU A 47 -2.72 5.48 -3.44
CA LEU A 47 -2.04 4.76 -4.54
C LEU A 47 -1.34 5.69 -5.54
N ASP A 48 -1.31 7.00 -5.25
CA ASP A 48 -0.53 7.98 -5.97
C ASP A 48 0.96 7.62 -5.92
N PRO A 49 1.63 7.44 -7.07
CA PRO A 49 3.01 7.00 -7.13
C PRO A 49 3.96 7.92 -6.37
N SER A 50 3.66 9.22 -6.30
CA SER A 50 4.44 10.21 -5.55
C SER A 50 4.39 10.00 -4.02
N LYS A 51 3.33 9.39 -3.50
CA LYS A 51 3.13 9.17 -2.06
C LYS A 51 3.65 7.82 -1.59
N ILE A 52 3.72 6.83 -2.46
CA ILE A 52 4.22 5.47 -2.16
C ILE A 52 5.65 5.23 -2.63
N SER A 53 6.19 6.11 -3.48
CA SER A 53 7.60 6.08 -3.87
C SER A 53 8.48 6.72 -2.81
N GLY A 54 9.62 6.10 -2.51
CA GLY A 54 10.66 6.68 -1.68
C GLY A 54 11.62 7.55 -2.49
N CYS A 55 12.60 8.17 -1.81
CA CYS A 55 13.60 9.05 -2.42
C CYS A 55 14.40 8.40 -3.57
N CYS A 56 14.47 7.07 -3.60
CA CYS A 56 15.12 6.28 -4.65
C CYS A 56 14.26 6.05 -5.91
N GLY A 57 13.04 6.61 -5.98
CA GLY A 57 12.10 6.42 -7.10
C GLY A 57 11.44 5.04 -7.16
N ARG A 58 11.68 4.17 -6.17
CA ARG A 58 11.01 2.87 -6.00
C ARG A 58 10.05 2.91 -4.81
N LEU A 59 9.17 1.91 -4.68
CA LEU A 59 8.28 1.75 -3.53
C LEU A 59 9.03 1.90 -2.18
N LYS A 60 8.38 2.56 -1.22
CA LYS A 60 8.90 2.80 0.12
C LYS A 60 9.17 1.48 0.84
N CYS A 61 10.38 1.32 1.37
CA CYS A 61 10.76 0.14 2.15
C CYS A 61 10.01 0.00 3.47
N CYS A 62 9.46 1.09 4.00
CA CYS A 62 8.60 1.04 5.18
C CYS A 62 7.26 0.32 4.87
N LEU A 63 6.81 0.25 3.60
CA LEU A 63 5.67 -0.60 3.21
C LEU A 63 5.95 -2.07 3.50
N ARG A 64 7.18 -2.54 3.32
CA ARG A 64 7.52 -3.93 3.66
C ARG A 64 7.61 -4.14 5.16
N TYR A 65 8.12 -3.14 5.89
CA TYR A 65 8.28 -3.19 7.34
C TYR A 65 6.94 -3.37 8.04
N GLU A 66 5.96 -2.55 7.68
CA GLU A 66 4.65 -2.52 8.34
C GLU A 66 3.73 -3.65 7.88
N TYR A 67 4.02 -4.28 6.74
CA TYR A 67 3.13 -5.24 6.09
C TYR A 67 2.65 -6.37 7.01
N GLU A 68 3.55 -6.99 7.76
CA GLU A 68 3.22 -8.12 8.64
C GLU A 68 2.27 -7.71 9.76
N THR A 69 2.44 -6.51 10.30
CA THR A 69 1.55 -5.94 11.32
C THR A 69 0.16 -5.68 10.76
N TYR A 70 0.07 -5.12 9.55
CA TYR A 70 -1.21 -4.89 8.89
C TYR A 70 -1.93 -6.19 8.52
N GLU A 71 -1.18 -7.21 8.08
CA GLU A 71 -1.74 -8.52 7.75
C GLU A 71 -2.34 -9.20 8.98
N GLU A 72 -1.63 -9.16 10.12
CA GLU A 72 -2.13 -9.72 11.37
C GLU A 72 -3.34 -8.95 11.89
N ALA A 73 -3.31 -7.62 11.86
CA ALA A 73 -4.45 -6.80 12.25
C ALA A 73 -5.68 -7.09 11.38
N LEU A 74 -5.49 -7.30 10.07
CA LEU A 74 -6.58 -7.66 9.17
C LEU A 74 -7.14 -9.05 9.49
N ARG A 75 -6.28 -10.03 9.80
CA ARG A 75 -6.68 -11.40 10.18
C ARG A 75 -7.53 -11.43 11.45
N GLN A 76 -7.24 -10.55 12.41
CA GLN A 76 -8.01 -10.41 13.65
C GLN A 76 -9.31 -9.62 13.45
N SER A 77 -9.44 -8.88 12.35
CA SER A 77 -10.62 -8.07 12.07
C SER A 77 -11.75 -8.88 11.40
N PRO A 78 -13.02 -8.52 11.63
CA PRO A 78 -14.15 -9.11 10.90
C PRO A 78 -14.04 -8.90 9.39
N PRO A 79 -14.46 -9.84 8.53
CA PRO A 79 -14.36 -9.66 7.08
C PRO A 79 -15.25 -8.52 6.56
N LEU A 80 -14.84 -7.87 5.47
CA LEU A 80 -15.66 -6.88 4.77
C LEU A 80 -16.96 -7.52 4.29
N GLY A 81 -18.07 -6.83 4.48
CA GLY A 81 -19.40 -7.35 4.16
C GLY A 81 -19.95 -8.36 5.16
N ALA A 82 -19.19 -8.76 6.18
CA ALA A 82 -19.70 -9.62 7.24
C ALA A 82 -20.71 -8.85 8.09
N ARG A 83 -21.73 -9.57 8.57
CA ARG A 83 -22.71 -9.02 9.50
C ARG A 83 -22.18 -9.21 10.93
N VAL A 84 -22.13 -8.12 11.67
CA VAL A 84 -21.62 -8.08 13.04
C VAL A 84 -22.68 -7.58 14.00
N GLU A 85 -22.62 -8.07 15.23
CA GLU A 85 -23.43 -7.64 16.35
C GLU A 85 -22.52 -6.99 17.40
N GLY A 86 -22.89 -5.79 17.84
CA GLY A 86 -22.23 -5.11 18.94
C GLY A 86 -23.24 -4.48 19.89
N LYS A 87 -22.74 -3.80 20.92
CA LYS A 87 -23.58 -3.10 21.92
C LYS A 87 -24.52 -2.06 21.30
N GLU A 88 -24.15 -1.52 20.14
CA GLU A 88 -24.92 -0.49 19.46
C GLU A 88 -26.00 -1.04 18.51
N GLY A 89 -26.01 -2.34 18.27
CA GLY A 89 -26.93 -3.03 17.37
C GLY A 89 -26.22 -3.92 16.35
N THR A 90 -26.98 -4.43 15.39
CA THR A 90 -26.46 -5.19 14.25
C THR A 90 -26.12 -4.29 13.06
N GLY A 91 -25.14 -4.70 12.26
CA GLY A 91 -24.74 -3.99 11.06
C GLY A 91 -23.79 -4.78 10.18
N VAL A 92 -23.37 -4.15 9.08
CA VAL A 92 -22.45 -4.74 8.10
C VAL A 92 -21.12 -3.99 8.12
N VAL A 93 -20.00 -4.73 8.10
CA VAL A 93 -18.66 -4.12 8.01
C VAL A 93 -18.44 -3.54 6.61
N VAL A 94 -18.13 -2.25 6.54
CA VAL A 94 -17.89 -1.53 5.27
C VAL A 94 -16.44 -1.03 5.13
N GLY A 95 -15.63 -1.13 6.18
CA GLY A 95 -14.23 -0.69 6.14
C GLY A 95 -13.50 -0.95 7.46
N TYR A 96 -12.20 -0.70 7.44
CA TYR A 96 -11.28 -0.88 8.56
C TYR A 96 -10.66 0.45 9.02
N ASP A 97 -10.10 0.47 10.21
CA ASP A 97 -9.06 1.39 10.66
C ASP A 97 -8.09 0.52 11.49
N LEU A 98 -7.17 -0.15 10.78
CA LEU A 98 -6.36 -1.24 11.34
C LEU A 98 -5.41 -0.75 12.44
N LEU A 99 -4.84 0.45 12.28
CA LEU A 99 -3.94 1.04 13.28
C LEU A 99 -4.67 1.39 14.59
N ARG A 100 -5.97 1.64 14.53
CA ARG A 100 -6.81 1.91 15.72
C ARG A 100 -7.59 0.70 16.21
N GLU A 101 -7.41 -0.46 15.59
CA GLU A 101 -8.19 -1.68 15.87
C GLU A 101 -9.71 -1.43 15.82
N GLN A 102 -10.13 -0.60 14.89
CA GLN A 102 -11.52 -0.19 14.69
C GLN A 102 -12.01 -0.58 13.30
N VAL A 103 -13.33 -0.74 13.16
CA VAL A 103 -13.98 -1.04 11.89
C VAL A 103 -15.17 -0.14 11.68
N TRP A 104 -15.35 0.27 10.42
CA TRP A 104 -16.52 0.98 9.97
C TRP A 104 -17.66 0.00 9.79
N VAL A 105 -18.71 0.16 10.59
CA VAL A 105 -19.92 -0.66 10.55
C VAL A 105 -21.09 0.22 10.14
N ARG A 106 -21.80 -0.21 9.11
CA ARG A 106 -23.10 0.35 8.74
C ARG A 106 -24.16 -0.38 9.57
N LEU A 107 -24.56 0.25 10.68
CA LEU A 107 -25.64 -0.24 11.54
C LEU A 107 -26.99 -0.05 10.85
N ASP A 108 -27.91 -1.00 11.04
CA ASP A 108 -29.21 -0.99 10.36
C ASP A 108 -30.05 0.25 10.74
N GLU A 109 -29.98 0.69 12.00
CA GLU A 109 -30.81 1.78 12.54
C GLU A 109 -30.07 3.12 12.67
N LYS A 110 -28.75 3.09 12.85
CA LYS A 110 -27.94 4.24 13.29
C LYS A 110 -26.96 4.75 12.22
N GLY A 111 -26.99 4.16 11.03
CA GLY A 111 -26.11 4.51 9.92
C GLY A 111 -24.66 4.10 10.17
N LEU A 112 -23.72 4.84 9.58
CA LEU A 112 -22.30 4.52 9.65
C LEU A 112 -21.69 4.91 11.01
N ARG A 113 -21.00 3.96 11.65
CA ARG A 113 -20.27 4.16 12.91
C ARG A 113 -18.91 3.48 12.88
N LEU A 114 -17.96 4.04 13.62
CA LEU A 114 -16.64 3.46 13.83
C LEU A 114 -16.63 2.75 15.18
N LEU A 115 -16.45 1.44 15.18
CA LEU A 115 -16.57 0.58 16.37
C LEU A 115 -15.28 -0.20 16.60
N PRO A 116 -14.83 -0.41 17.85
CA PRO A 116 -13.66 -1.21 18.15
C PRO A 116 -13.94 -2.70 17.88
N ILE A 117 -12.96 -3.40 17.32
CA ILE A 117 -13.06 -4.83 16.94
C ILE A 117 -13.46 -5.69 18.15
N ALA A 118 -12.91 -5.40 19.34
CA ALA A 118 -13.18 -6.14 20.56
C ALA A 118 -14.67 -6.16 21.01
N ASN A 119 -15.48 -5.20 20.55
CA ASN A 119 -16.91 -5.11 20.91
C ASN A 119 -17.84 -5.75 19.87
N LEU A 120 -17.29 -6.41 18.85
CA LEU A 120 -18.05 -6.96 17.74
C LEU A 120 -17.97 -8.47 17.73
N ARG A 121 -19.12 -9.11 17.51
CA ARG A 121 -19.23 -10.54 17.25
C ARG A 121 -19.73 -10.74 15.83
N VAL A 122 -19.03 -11.56 15.04
CA VAL A 122 -19.49 -11.95 13.70
C VAL A 122 -20.69 -12.88 13.84
N ILE A 123 -21.80 -12.52 13.19
CA ILE A 123 -23.04 -13.31 13.21
C ILE A 123 -23.37 -13.96 11.85
N ALA A 124 -22.85 -13.42 10.75
CA ALA A 124 -22.95 -14.05 9.43
C ALA A 124 -21.75 -13.66 8.56
N LEU A 125 -21.23 -14.62 7.79
CA LEU A 125 -20.15 -14.39 6.84
C LEU A 125 -20.68 -13.75 5.54
N PRO A 126 -19.81 -13.06 4.76
CA PRO A 126 -20.24 -12.35 3.55
C PRO A 126 -20.98 -13.26 2.54
N SER A 127 -20.59 -14.53 2.43
CA SER A 127 -21.21 -15.52 1.55
C SER A 127 -22.65 -15.87 1.94
N GLU A 128 -22.98 -15.85 3.24
CA GLU A 128 -24.31 -16.15 3.77
C GLU A 128 -25.24 -14.95 3.58
N VAL A 129 -24.70 -13.74 3.74
CA VAL A 129 -25.44 -12.49 3.52
C VAL A 129 -25.83 -12.35 2.04
N ALA A 130 -24.95 -12.71 1.10
CA ALA A 130 -25.23 -12.64 -0.33
C ALA A 130 -26.31 -13.63 -0.82
N SER A 131 -26.50 -14.76 -0.13
CA SER A 131 -27.47 -15.81 -0.52
C SER A 131 -28.91 -15.48 -0.09
N SER A 132 -29.09 -14.57 0.87
CA SER A 132 -30.38 -14.18 1.40
C SER A 132 -30.96 -13.03 0.57
N LYS A 133 -31.78 -13.36 -0.44
CA LYS A 133 -32.48 -12.42 -1.33
C LYS A 133 -33.12 -11.23 -0.60
N THR A 134 -32.37 -10.16 -0.43
CA THR A 134 -32.86 -8.79 -0.27
C THR A 134 -31.91 -7.95 -1.10
N GLY A 135 -32.43 -7.24 -2.09
CA GLY A 135 -31.64 -6.42 -3.01
C GLY A 135 -30.94 -5.28 -2.26
N LEU A 136 -29.83 -5.57 -1.62
CA LEU A 136 -28.76 -4.61 -1.48
C LEU A 136 -27.95 -4.74 -2.76
N GLU A 137 -28.16 -3.78 -3.66
CA GLU A 137 -27.11 -3.34 -4.58
C GLU A 137 -25.77 -3.49 -3.85
N SER A 138 -24.78 -4.14 -4.49
CA SER A 138 -23.39 -4.11 -4.04
C SER A 138 -23.17 -2.70 -3.53
N PRO A 139 -22.99 -2.47 -2.21
CA PRO A 139 -22.98 -1.11 -1.75
C PRO A 139 -21.78 -0.52 -2.45
N GLU A 140 -22.03 0.35 -3.43
CA GLU A 140 -21.05 1.32 -3.87
C GLU A 140 -20.40 1.75 -2.57
N LEU A 141 -19.09 1.55 -2.50
CA LEU A 141 -18.26 2.05 -1.43
C LEU A 141 -18.34 3.58 -1.53
N GLN A 142 -19.51 4.13 -1.19
CA GLN A 142 -19.77 5.54 -1.18
C GLN A 142 -18.93 6.08 -0.06
N ALA A 143 -17.79 6.60 -0.51
CA ALA A 143 -16.80 7.41 0.17
C ALA A 143 -17.16 7.65 1.64
N VAL A 144 -16.73 6.72 2.50
CA VAL A 144 -16.44 7.12 3.88
C VAL A 144 -15.28 8.11 3.73
N PRO A 145 -15.42 9.39 4.11
CA PRO A 145 -14.39 10.40 3.85
C PRO A 145 -13.06 9.92 4.45
N GLY A 146 -12.07 9.67 3.59
CA GLY A 146 -10.74 9.16 3.96
C GLY A 146 -10.51 7.65 3.85
N LEU A 147 -11.44 6.86 3.32
CA LEU A 147 -11.20 5.45 2.98
C LEU A 147 -11.23 5.24 1.46
N GLN A 148 -10.06 5.09 0.85
CA GLN A 148 -9.96 4.61 -0.53
C GLN A 148 -10.37 3.13 -0.58
N GLU A 149 -11.18 2.78 -1.57
CA GLU A 149 -11.74 1.45 -1.80
C GLU A 149 -10.67 0.35 -1.81
N LEU A 150 -10.84 -0.65 -0.95
CA LEU A 150 -10.09 -1.90 -1.02
C LEU A 150 -10.91 -2.89 -1.82
N ALA A 151 -10.32 -3.39 -2.91
CA ALA A 151 -10.72 -4.68 -3.46
C ALA A 151 -10.58 -5.76 -2.35
N PRO A 152 -11.47 -6.77 -2.33
CA PRO A 152 -11.41 -7.84 -1.35
C PRO A 152 -10.02 -8.49 -1.33
N HIS A 153 -9.52 -8.74 -0.12
CA HIS A 153 -8.22 -9.35 0.11
C HIS A 153 -8.21 -10.79 -0.43
N PRO A 154 -7.21 -11.21 -1.25
CA PRO A 154 -7.17 -12.54 -1.87
C PRO A 154 -7.04 -13.70 -0.87
N LEU A 155 -6.74 -13.44 0.40
CA LEU A 155 -6.78 -14.49 1.44
C LEU A 155 -8.20 -14.89 1.88
N LEU A 156 -9.25 -14.25 1.32
CA LEU A 156 -10.62 -14.75 1.38
C LEU A 156 -10.91 -15.66 0.15
N GLY A 157 -10.12 -16.72 -0.01
CA GLY A 157 -10.52 -17.95 -0.70
C GLY A 157 -10.94 -17.86 -2.17
N VAL A 158 -10.15 -17.25 -3.06
CA VAL A 158 -10.12 -17.65 -4.47
C VAL A 158 -8.66 -17.81 -4.91
N GLU A 159 -8.29 -19.05 -5.21
CA GLU A 159 -6.98 -19.40 -5.76
C GLU A 159 -6.88 -18.81 -7.18
N GLU A 160 -5.91 -17.93 -7.43
CA GLU A 160 -5.54 -17.53 -8.79
C GLU A 160 -4.28 -18.27 -9.25
N PRO A 161 -4.23 -18.73 -10.50
CA PRO A 161 -3.19 -19.62 -11.00
C PRO A 161 -1.86 -18.86 -11.18
N VAL A 162 -0.78 -19.45 -10.68
CA VAL A 162 0.60 -19.03 -10.95
C VAL A 162 0.84 -19.09 -12.45
N SER A 163 0.86 -17.92 -13.09
CA SER A 163 1.31 -17.75 -14.46
C SER A 163 2.82 -17.50 -14.41
N GLN A 164 3.56 -18.41 -15.03
CA GLN A 164 5.01 -18.36 -15.17
C GLN A 164 5.40 -17.18 -16.06
N GLU A 165 6.16 -16.21 -15.54
CA GLU A 165 6.84 -15.22 -16.38
C GLU A 165 8.26 -15.72 -16.73
N GLU A 166 8.52 -15.79 -18.02
CA GLU A 166 9.78 -16.20 -18.65
C GLU A 166 10.90 -15.16 -18.41
N PRO A 167 12.18 -15.58 -18.41
CA PRO A 167 13.29 -14.65 -18.16
C PRO A 167 13.51 -13.71 -19.35
N LEU A 168 13.52 -12.39 -19.08
CA LEU A 168 13.89 -11.36 -20.06
C LEU A 168 15.31 -11.62 -20.59
N ALA A 169 15.40 -11.90 -21.88
CA ALA A 169 16.64 -12.00 -22.63
C ALA A 169 17.34 -10.63 -22.75
N ASP A 170 18.66 -10.72 -22.63
CA ASP A 170 19.70 -9.71 -22.82
C ASP A 170 19.45 -8.83 -24.05
N ARG A 171 19.31 -7.52 -23.84
CA ARG A 171 19.36 -6.53 -24.92
C ARG A 171 20.65 -5.75 -24.78
N SER A 172 21.69 -6.31 -25.37
CA SER A 172 22.97 -5.65 -25.59
C SER A 172 22.74 -4.33 -26.34
N VAL A 173 23.14 -3.22 -25.72
CA VAL A 173 23.18 -1.90 -26.36
C VAL A 173 24.62 -1.68 -26.83
N GLU A 174 24.80 -1.57 -28.15
CA GLU A 174 26.08 -1.19 -28.77
C GLU A 174 26.45 0.26 -28.40
N PRO A 175 27.74 0.57 -28.16
CA PRO A 175 28.18 1.93 -27.88
C PRO A 175 28.27 2.75 -29.17
N GLN A 176 27.59 3.90 -29.21
CA GLN A 176 27.86 4.93 -30.20
C GLN A 176 28.97 5.84 -29.66
N GLU A 177 30.15 5.72 -30.27
CA GLU A 177 31.19 6.75 -30.21
C GLU A 177 30.74 7.95 -31.05
N ALA A 178 30.81 9.15 -30.50
CA ALA A 178 30.73 10.39 -31.26
C ALA A 178 31.50 11.50 -30.52
N ASP A 179 32.72 11.66 -31.00
CA ASP A 179 33.51 12.89 -31.22
C ASP A 179 33.45 14.08 -30.25
N LEU A 180 34.67 14.39 -29.80
CA LEU A 180 35.15 15.60 -29.18
C LEU A 180 34.89 16.82 -30.08
N ASP A 181 34.47 17.94 -29.49
CA ASP A 181 34.96 19.24 -29.97
C ASP A 181 35.10 20.24 -28.82
N PHE A 182 36.19 20.98 -28.93
CA PHE A 182 36.89 21.76 -27.92
C PHE A 182 36.65 23.22 -28.25
N GLN A 183 36.03 24.00 -27.36
CA GLN A 183 36.09 25.47 -27.43
C GLN A 183 36.27 26.08 -26.04
N GLU A 184 37.46 26.65 -25.86
CA GLU A 184 37.85 27.56 -24.79
C GLU A 184 37.19 28.95 -24.95
N GLY A 185 37.06 29.69 -23.83
CA GLY A 185 36.72 31.12 -23.76
C GLY A 185 35.34 31.38 -23.15
N GLU A 186 35.09 32.35 -22.27
CA GLU A 186 35.81 33.52 -21.76
C GLU A 186 35.21 33.86 -20.38
N THR A 187 36.01 34.39 -19.45
CA THR A 187 35.56 34.97 -18.17
C THR A 187 35.03 36.38 -18.36
N PRO A 188 33.86 36.77 -17.79
CA PRO A 188 33.50 38.17 -17.67
C PRO A 188 33.87 38.75 -16.28
N GLU A 189 34.31 39.99 -16.34
CA GLU A 189 34.88 40.85 -15.30
C GLU A 189 33.84 41.33 -14.26
N GLU A 190 34.31 41.60 -13.03
CA GLU A 190 33.53 42.19 -11.93
C GLU A 190 33.21 43.69 -12.16
N PRO A 191 32.07 44.19 -11.67
CA PRO A 191 31.86 45.63 -11.53
C PRO A 191 31.93 46.10 -10.06
N GLY A 192 32.81 47.10 -9.83
CA GLY A 192 32.52 48.38 -9.15
C GLY A 192 32.13 48.39 -7.68
#